data_AF-A0A0L6UCK4-F1
#
_entry.id   AF-A0A0L6UCK4-F1
#
_cell.length_a   1.000
_cell.length_b   1.000
_cell.length_c   1.000
_cell.angle_alpha   90.00
_cell.angle_beta   90.00
_cell.angle_gamma   90.00
#
_symmetry.space_group_name_H-M   'P 1'
#
loop_
_entity.id
_entity.type
_entity.pdbx_description
1 polymer ?
#
loop_
_entity_poly.entity_id
_entity_poly.type
_entity_poly.pdbx_seq_one_letter_code
_entity_poly.pdbx_strand_id
1 'polypeptide(L)'
;IANWGMYKETWKTIKEDGMDDFAFALVLKKFMRLLNTCHSALLRHMRNTKFQIKFELQPFLINWIDQVLFDVNQKKLPLLGDFILEDGRLLIHLIISHNSHRRKIQGAICVFGYWLKKVAIKLYSQLFKNDEEYWDILTQIIDC
;
A
#
# COMPACT_ATOMS: atom_id res chain seq x y z
N ILE A 1 3.45 -24.78 3.17
CA ILE A 1 4.48 -24.92 2.12
C ILE A 1 4.06 -23.98 0.99
N ALA A 2 4.73 -22.84 0.84
CA ALA A 2 4.39 -21.83 -0.16
C ALA A 2 4.67 -22.39 -1.58
N ASN A 3 3.76 -22.13 -2.52
CA ASN A 3 3.84 -22.62 -3.89
C ASN A 3 4.77 -21.71 -4.72
N TRP A 4 6.05 -22.10 -4.82
CA TRP A 4 7.12 -21.35 -5.48
C TRP A 4 6.94 -21.14 -7.00
N GLY A 5 6.01 -21.86 -7.63
CA GLY A 5 5.86 -21.88 -9.09
C GLY A 5 5.40 -20.57 -9.73
N MET A 6 4.59 -19.76 -9.02
CA MET A 6 3.97 -18.56 -9.62
C MET A 6 4.63 -17.24 -9.21
N TYR A 7 5.32 -17.18 -8.07
CA TYR A 7 6.31 -16.12 -7.80
C TYR A 7 7.26 -15.97 -8.97
N LYS A 8 7.60 -17.11 -9.59
CA LYS A 8 8.50 -17.20 -10.73
C LYS A 8 8.09 -16.33 -11.92
N GLU A 9 6.79 -16.15 -12.23
CA GLU A 9 6.38 -15.39 -13.41
C GLU A 9 6.43 -13.87 -13.19
N THR A 10 5.89 -13.36 -12.08
CA THR A 10 6.04 -11.93 -11.75
C THR A 10 7.50 -11.56 -11.51
N TRP A 11 8.27 -12.43 -10.86
CA TRP A 11 9.71 -12.25 -10.72
C TRP A 11 10.46 -12.39 -12.04
N LYS A 12 10.00 -13.23 -12.96
CA LYS A 12 10.59 -13.36 -14.29
C LYS A 12 10.35 -12.11 -15.11
N THR A 13 9.16 -11.50 -15.08
CA THR A 13 8.93 -10.19 -15.72
C THR A 13 9.83 -9.10 -15.13
N ILE A 14 9.97 -9.04 -13.80
CA ILE A 14 10.86 -8.08 -13.13
C ILE A 14 12.34 -8.32 -13.49
N LYS A 15 12.76 -9.58 -13.61
CA LYS A 15 14.12 -9.95 -14.05
C LYS A 15 14.34 -9.71 -15.54
N GLU A 16 13.33 -9.89 -16.38
CA GLU A 16 13.35 -9.56 -17.81
C GLU A 16 13.54 -8.05 -18.02
N ASP A 17 12.99 -7.22 -17.13
CA ASP A 17 13.24 -5.77 -17.07
C ASP A 17 14.62 -5.40 -16.47
N GLY A 18 15.47 -6.39 -16.16
CA GLY A 18 16.84 -6.20 -15.70
C GLY A 18 16.98 -5.82 -14.21
N MET A 19 15.91 -5.88 -13.42
CA MET A 19 15.97 -5.61 -11.99
C MET A 19 16.41 -6.86 -11.22
N ASP A 20 17.54 -6.77 -10.54
CA ASP A 20 18.04 -7.84 -9.67
C ASP A 20 17.29 -7.91 -8.32
N ASP A 21 17.45 -9.03 -7.61
CA ASP A 21 16.77 -9.33 -6.35
C ASP A 21 17.09 -8.28 -5.25
N PHE A 22 18.31 -7.73 -5.26
CA PHE A 22 18.74 -6.71 -4.30
C PHE A 22 18.09 -5.36 -4.59
N ALA A 23 18.01 -4.97 -5.86
CA ALA A 23 17.34 -3.76 -6.31
C ALA A 23 15.85 -3.80 -5.95
N PHE A 24 15.18 -4.93 -6.21
CA PHE A 24 13.77 -5.11 -5.81
C PHE A 24 13.59 -5.02 -4.30
N ALA A 25 14.42 -5.70 -3.51
CA ALA A 25 14.36 -5.64 -2.05
C ALA A 25 14.55 -4.21 -1.52
N LEU A 26 15.45 -3.43 -2.12
CA LEU A 26 15.67 -2.03 -1.77
C LEU A 26 14.44 -1.17 -2.08
N VAL A 27 13.81 -1.39 -3.24
CA VAL A 27 12.60 -0.68 -3.65
C VAL A 27 11.44 -1.01 -2.71
N LEU A 28 11.22 -2.30 -2.41
CA LEU A 28 10.18 -2.73 -1.48
C LEU A 28 10.41 -2.13 -0.08
N LYS A 29 11.65 -2.13 0.41
CA LYS A 29 12.01 -1.51 1.69
C LYS A 29 11.66 -0.01 1.73
N LYS A 30 11.89 0.71 0.63
CA LYS A 30 11.50 2.14 0.51
C LYS A 30 9.98 2.29 0.54
N PHE A 31 9.25 1.44 -0.18
CA PHE A 31 7.79 1.45 -0.19
C PHE A 31 7.19 1.15 1.20
N MET A 32 7.71 0.15 1.90
CA MET A 32 7.30 -0.17 3.27
C MET A 32 7.51 0.99 4.25
N ARG A 33 8.58 1.78 4.06
CA ARG A 33 8.78 3.01 4.85
C ARG A 33 7.69 4.04 4.59
N LEU A 34 7.28 4.25 3.35
CA LEU A 34 6.19 5.17 3.01
C LEU A 34 4.86 4.72 3.61
N LEU A 35 4.57 3.42 3.60
CA LEU A 35 3.39 2.86 4.24
C LEU A 35 3.42 3.03 5.76
N ASN A 36 4.59 2.86 6.39
CA ASN A 36 4.76 3.16 7.81
C ASN A 36 4.56 4.65 8.13
N THR A 37 4.96 5.55 7.22
CA THR A 37 4.65 6.98 7.34
C THR A 37 3.14 7.21 7.29
N CYS A 38 2.42 6.60 6.33
CA CYS A 38 0.96 6.69 6.24
C CYS A 38 0.28 6.17 7.51
N HIS A 39 0.74 5.03 8.04
CA HIS A 39 0.24 4.46 9.29
C HIS A 39 0.48 5.40 10.49
N SER A 40 1.68 5.97 10.60
CA SER A 40 2.02 6.91 11.67
C SER A 40 1.18 8.19 11.59
N ALA A 41 0.96 8.68 10.38
CA ALA A 41 0.07 9.81 10.08
C ALA A 41 -1.37 9.52 10.56
N LEU A 42 -1.91 8.35 10.23
CA LEU A 42 -3.22 7.90 10.68
C LEU A 42 -3.31 7.85 12.21
N LEU A 43 -2.33 7.24 12.88
CA LEU A 43 -2.31 7.15 14.34
C LEU A 43 -2.27 8.54 15.00
N ARG A 44 -1.51 9.48 14.42
CA ARG A 44 -1.50 10.87 14.87
C ARG A 44 -2.87 11.51 14.70
N HIS A 45 -3.51 11.34 13.54
CA HIS A 45 -4.85 11.85 13.28
C HIS A 45 -5.87 11.30 14.28
N MET A 46 -5.85 9.98 14.52
CA MET A 46 -6.72 9.34 15.51
C MET A 46 -6.55 9.88 16.94
N ARG A 47 -5.30 10.14 17.36
CA ARG A 47 -5.04 10.77 18.67
C ARG A 47 -5.67 12.16 18.74
N ASN A 48 -5.55 12.94 17.67
CA ASN A 48 -6.11 14.29 17.61
C ASN A 48 -7.65 14.27 17.62
N THR A 49 -8.28 13.28 16.98
CA THR A 49 -9.73 13.10 16.99
C THR A 49 -10.25 12.34 18.23
N LYS A 50 -9.37 12.05 19.21
CA LYS A 50 -9.68 11.28 20.43
C LYS A 50 -10.26 9.90 20.16
N PHE A 51 -9.98 9.36 18.97
CA PHE A 51 -10.44 8.05 18.56
C PHE A 51 -9.57 6.96 19.20
N GLN A 52 -10.18 6.08 20.00
CA GLN A 52 -9.46 4.98 20.67
C GLN A 52 -9.66 3.66 19.92
N ILE A 53 -8.56 3.05 19.49
CA ILE A 53 -8.56 1.68 18.96
C ILE A 53 -8.04 0.73 20.03
N LYS A 54 -8.74 -0.39 20.22
CA LYS A 54 -8.39 -1.43 21.20
C LYS A 54 -7.38 -2.47 20.67
N PHE A 55 -6.78 -2.23 19.50
CA PHE A 55 -5.91 -3.17 18.81
C PHE A 55 -4.84 -2.44 17.99
N GLU A 56 -3.73 -3.11 17.73
CA GLU A 56 -2.62 -2.59 16.94
C GLU A 56 -2.90 -2.77 15.44
N LEU A 57 -2.85 -1.69 14.67
CA LEU A 57 -3.12 -1.71 13.22
C LEU A 57 -1.93 -2.24 12.39
N GLN A 58 -0.70 -2.05 12.87
CA GLN A 58 0.52 -2.35 12.12
C GLN A 58 0.65 -3.83 11.72
N PRO A 59 0.42 -4.82 12.61
CA PRO A 59 0.51 -6.23 12.23
C PRO A 59 -0.48 -6.61 11.14
N PHE A 60 -1.71 -6.07 11.17
CA PHE A 60 -2.72 -6.32 10.16
C PHE A 60 -2.36 -5.73 8.80
N LEU A 61 -1.78 -4.53 8.79
CA LEU A 61 -1.29 -3.90 7.56
C LEU A 61 -0.16 -4.73 6.94
N ILE A 62 0.85 -5.12 7.73
CA ILE A 62 1.99 -5.91 7.25
C ILE A 62 1.51 -7.26 6.70
N ASN A 63 0.66 -7.96 7.45
CA ASN A 63 0.11 -9.25 7.01
C ASN A 63 -0.74 -9.11 5.74
N TRP A 64 -1.51 -8.04 5.60
CA TRP A 64 -2.27 -7.79 4.38
C TRP A 64 -1.37 -7.47 3.18
N ILE A 65 -0.32 -6.67 3.35
CA ILE A 65 0.65 -6.39 2.27
C ILE A 65 1.32 -7.69 1.84
N ASP A 66 1.70 -8.53 2.79
CA ASP A 66 2.31 -9.83 2.50
C ASP A 66 1.35 -10.69 1.68
N GLN A 67 0.08 -10.78 2.08
CA GLN A 67 -0.95 -11.47 1.31
C GLN A 67 -1.18 -10.85 -0.09
N VAL A 68 -1.17 -9.53 -0.21
CA VAL A 68 -1.46 -8.89 -1.51
C VAL A 68 -0.29 -8.96 -2.49
N LEU A 69 0.93 -8.81 -1.99
CA LEU A 69 2.14 -8.86 -2.82
C LEU A 69 2.55 -10.30 -3.12
N PHE A 70 2.28 -11.22 -2.19
CA PHE A 70 2.86 -12.55 -2.23
C PHE A 70 1.82 -13.68 -2.20
N ASP A 71 0.55 -13.51 -1.80
CA ASP A 71 -0.41 -14.61 -1.85
C ASP A 71 -0.97 -14.81 -3.28
N VAL A 72 -0.65 -15.99 -3.79
CA VAL A 72 -0.84 -16.45 -5.16
C VAL A 72 -2.23 -17.05 -5.37
N ASN A 73 -2.92 -17.44 -4.29
CA ASN A 73 -4.21 -18.15 -4.38
C ASN A 73 -5.38 -17.25 -4.77
N GLN A 74 -5.20 -15.93 -4.77
CA GLN A 74 -6.16 -15.02 -5.38
C GLN A 74 -5.88 -14.97 -6.88
N LYS A 75 -6.69 -15.69 -7.68
CA LYS A 75 -6.73 -15.61 -9.17
C LYS A 75 -6.95 -14.18 -9.72
N LYS A 76 -7.07 -13.19 -8.84
CA LYS A 76 -7.02 -11.78 -9.11
C LYS A 76 -5.97 -11.24 -8.13
N LEU A 77 -4.79 -10.87 -8.63
CA LEU A 77 -4.05 -9.75 -8.03
C LEU A 77 -5.12 -8.69 -7.74
N PRO A 78 -5.18 -8.09 -6.55
CA PRO A 78 -6.02 -6.92 -6.39
C PRO A 78 -5.46 -5.86 -7.34
N LEU A 79 -5.97 -5.86 -8.58
CA LEU A 79 -6.36 -4.65 -9.26
C LEU A 79 -6.97 -3.82 -8.15
N LEU A 80 -6.37 -2.68 -7.84
CA LEU A 80 -6.75 -1.79 -6.75
C LEU A 80 -8.17 -1.22 -6.98
N GLY A 81 -9.16 -2.02 -7.42
CA GLY A 81 -10.48 -1.61 -7.86
C GLY A 81 -10.42 -0.47 -8.86
N ASP A 82 -11.46 0.35 -8.85
CA ASP A 82 -11.59 1.61 -9.60
C ASP A 82 -10.56 2.68 -9.22
N PHE A 83 -9.51 2.38 -8.43
CA PHE A 83 -8.33 3.23 -8.36
C PHE A 83 -7.52 3.05 -9.65
N ILE A 84 -8.04 3.65 -10.72
CA ILE A 84 -7.27 3.98 -11.90
C ILE A 84 -6.27 5.04 -11.43
N LEU A 85 -5.08 4.60 -11.00
CA LEU A 85 -3.90 5.44 -11.23
C LEU A 85 -3.90 5.73 -12.72
N GLU A 86 -3.63 6.97 -13.12
CA GLU A 86 -3.83 7.48 -14.50
C GLU A 86 -3.38 6.53 -15.63
N ASP A 87 -2.46 5.60 -15.36
CA ASP A 87 -1.92 4.63 -16.30
C ASP A 87 -2.38 3.15 -16.13
N GLY A 88 -3.33 2.82 -15.25
CA GLY A 88 -3.81 1.43 -15.05
C GLY A 88 -2.73 0.45 -14.56
N ARG A 89 -1.62 0.95 -14.01
CA ARG A 89 -0.44 0.17 -13.65
C ARG A 89 -0.64 -0.60 -12.34
N LEU A 90 -0.27 -1.89 -12.35
CA LEU A 90 -0.20 -2.77 -11.17
C LEU A 90 0.63 -2.13 -10.04
N LEU A 91 0.29 -2.44 -8.78
CA LEU A 91 1.01 -2.00 -7.57
C LEU A 91 2.54 -2.20 -7.70
N ILE A 92 2.95 -3.32 -8.29
CA ILE A 92 4.35 -3.64 -8.54
C ILE A 92 5.01 -2.62 -9.47
N HIS A 93 4.33 -2.17 -10.53
CA HIS A 93 4.85 -1.11 -11.40
C HIS A 93 4.95 0.24 -10.69
N LEU A 94 4.04 0.58 -9.77
CA LEU A 94 4.19 1.79 -8.95
C LEU A 94 5.43 1.73 -8.07
N ILE A 95 5.59 0.60 -7.38
CA ILE A 95 6.70 0.32 -6.48
C ILE A 95 8.01 0.43 -7.25
N ILE A 96 8.10 -0.26 -8.40
CA ILE A 96 9.30 -0.37 -9.23
C ILE A 96 9.60 0.90 -10.02
N SER A 97 8.58 1.71 -10.37
CA SER A 97 8.82 2.84 -11.27
C SER A 97 9.87 3.81 -10.71
N HIS A 98 10.75 4.27 -11.61
CA HIS A 98 11.73 5.33 -11.35
C HIS A 98 11.09 6.71 -11.24
N ASN A 99 9.76 6.78 -11.17
CA ASN A 99 9.02 8.02 -11.07
C ASN A 99 9.39 8.83 -9.82
N SER A 100 9.05 10.11 -9.88
CA SER A 100 9.27 11.08 -8.82
C SER A 100 8.78 10.57 -7.46
N HIS A 101 9.47 11.00 -6.40
CA HIS A 101 9.14 10.70 -5.01
C HIS A 101 7.65 10.89 -4.70
N ARG A 102 7.03 11.93 -5.26
CA ARG A 102 5.61 12.24 -5.16
C ARG A 102 4.69 11.10 -5.62
N ARG A 103 4.96 10.47 -6.77
CA ARG A 103 4.14 9.34 -7.25
C ARG A 103 4.24 8.12 -6.32
N LYS A 104 5.39 7.93 -5.66
CA LYS A 104 5.57 6.85 -4.67
C LYS A 104 4.77 7.11 -3.40
N ILE A 105 4.74 8.36 -2.94
CA ILE A 105 3.87 8.79 -1.83
C ILE A 105 2.41 8.55 -2.19
N GLN A 106 1.96 9.04 -3.36
CA GLN A 106 0.59 8.82 -3.84
C GLN A 106 0.24 7.33 -3.93
N GLY A 107 1.15 6.50 -4.45
CA GLY A 107 0.97 5.05 -4.50
C GLY A 107 0.83 4.43 -3.10
N ALA A 108 1.65 4.86 -2.14
CA ALA A 108 1.53 4.39 -0.75
C ALA A 108 0.21 4.82 -0.11
N ILE A 109 -0.23 6.06 -0.31
CA ILE A 109 -1.52 6.57 0.17
C ILE A 109 -2.69 5.78 -0.47
N CYS A 110 -2.65 5.51 -1.78
CA CYS A 110 -3.67 4.68 -2.46
C CYS A 110 -3.77 3.30 -1.80
N VAL A 111 -2.63 2.62 -1.63
CA VAL A 111 -2.57 1.24 -1.11
C VAL A 111 -3.05 1.19 0.33
N PHE A 112 -2.64 2.16 1.15
CA PHE A 112 -3.08 2.26 2.53
C PHE A 112 -4.59 2.54 2.63
N GLY A 113 -5.13 3.39 1.76
CA GLY A 113 -6.55 3.71 1.71
C GLY A 113 -7.39 2.53 1.26
N TYR A 114 -6.91 1.78 0.28
CA TYR A 114 -7.54 0.53 -0.16
C TYR A 114 -7.58 -0.50 0.97
N TRP A 115 -6.46 -0.68 1.69
CA TRP A 115 -6.41 -1.55 2.87
C TRP A 115 -7.44 -1.12 3.92
N LEU A 116 -7.51 0.17 4.27
CA LEU A 116 -8.50 0.69 5.21
C LEU A 116 -9.93 0.40 4.76
N LYS A 117 -10.26 0.65 3.49
CA LYS A 117 -11.61 0.43 2.97
C LYS A 117 -12.01 -1.04 2.91
N LYS A 118 -11.08 -1.94 2.61
CA LYS A 118 -11.40 -3.37 2.42
C LYS A 118 -11.31 -4.17 3.71
N VAL A 119 -10.34 -3.86 4.57
CA VAL A 119 -10.05 -4.64 5.78
C VAL A 119 -10.59 -3.93 7.02
N ALA A 120 -10.45 -2.61 7.09
CA ALA A 120 -10.83 -1.81 8.25
C ALA A 120 -11.98 -0.84 7.95
N ILE A 121 -12.99 -1.27 7.19
CA ILE A 121 -14.04 -0.38 6.65
C ILE A 121 -14.73 0.48 7.71
N LYS A 122 -14.98 -0.11 8.90
CA LYS A 122 -15.57 0.61 10.04
C LYS A 122 -14.66 1.75 10.51
N LEU A 123 -13.36 1.47 10.64
CA LEU A 123 -12.37 2.47 11.00
C LEU A 123 -12.32 3.59 9.96
N TYR A 124 -12.31 3.23 8.68
CA TYR A 124 -12.30 4.20 7.59
C TYR A 124 -13.50 5.16 7.67
N SER A 125 -14.71 4.62 7.79
CA SER A 125 -15.94 5.42 7.88
C SER A 125 -16.05 6.29 9.14
N GLN A 126 -15.31 5.94 10.19
CA GLN A 126 -15.29 6.70 11.45
C GLN A 126 -14.27 7.84 11.42
N LEU A 127 -13.19 7.67 10.65
CA LEU A 127 -12.12 8.66 10.54
C LEU A 127 -12.32 9.63 9.37
N PHE A 128 -12.99 9.18 8.31
CA PHE A 128 -13.14 9.94 7.08
C PHE A 128 -14.59 9.90 6.62
N LYS A 129 -15.13 11.04 6.23
CA LYS A 129 -16.46 11.19 5.62
C LYS A 129 -16.49 10.61 4.21
N ASN A 130 -15.40 10.78 3.46
CA ASN A 130 -15.26 10.37 2.07
C ASN A 130 -13.79 10.27 1.66
N ASP A 131 -13.57 9.89 0.41
CA ASP A 131 -12.24 9.72 -0.19
C ASP A 131 -11.45 11.02 -0.26
N GLU A 132 -12.12 12.13 -0.56
CA GLU A 132 -11.51 13.45 -0.67
C GLU A 132 -10.92 13.90 0.67
N GLU A 133 -11.68 13.79 1.76
CA GLU A 133 -11.21 14.12 3.12
C GLU A 133 -10.06 13.20 3.54
N TYR A 134 -10.11 11.92 3.17
CA TYR A 134 -8.99 10.98 3.38
C TYR A 134 -7.72 11.45 2.68
N TRP A 135 -7.82 11.81 1.40
CA TRP A 135 -6.70 12.26 0.58
C TRP A 135 -6.10 13.55 1.11
N ASP A 136 -6.94 14.52 1.46
CA ASP A 136 -6.51 15.81 2.02
C ASP A 136 -5.75 15.62 3.33
N ILE A 137 -6.30 14.83 4.25
CA ILE A 137 -5.69 14.60 5.57
C ILE A 137 -4.35 13.88 5.41
N LEU A 138 -4.28 12.78 4.66
CA LEU A 138 -3.01 12.04 4.56
C LEU A 138 -1.96 12.80 3.76
N THR A 139 -2.33 13.52 2.71
CA THR A 139 -1.39 14.33 1.93
C THR A 139 -0.84 15.47 2.79
N GLN A 140 -1.69 16.18 3.53
CA GLN A 140 -1.24 17.24 4.45
C GLN A 140 -0.29 16.73 5.53
N ILE A 141 -0.51 15.53 6.07
CA ILE A 141 0.37 14.97 7.11
C ILE A 141 1.70 14.48 6.54
N ILE A 142 1.73 13.99 5.30
CA ILE A 142 2.93 13.41 4.69
C ILE A 142 3.79 14.45 3.98
N ASP A 143 3.19 15.53 3.45
CA ASP A 143 3.91 16.64 2.82
C ASP A 143 4.48 17.67 3.83
N CYS A 144 4.25 17.47 5.14
CA CYS A 144 4.84 18.24 6.24
C CYS A 144 6.12 17.60 6.76
#